data_AF-A0A841H7U6-F1
#
_entry.id   AF-A0A841H7U6-F1
#
_cell.length_a   1.000
_cell.length_b   1.000
_cell.length_c   1.000
_cell.angle_alpha   90.00
_cell.angle_beta   90.00
_cell.angle_gamma   90.00
#
_symmetry.space_group_name_H-M   'P 1'
#
loop_
_entity.id
_entity.type
_entity.pdbx_description
1 polymer ?
#
loop_
_entity_poly.entity_id
_entity_poly.type
_entity_poly.pdbx_seq_one_letter_code
_entity_poly.pdbx_strand_id
1 'polypeptide(L)'
;MSGFVGYQDPSSSPPDFREGDGLPSSSPAFARVAAVIGAVARQALTDRGLSRIVLLDDGGAQADLAARILGGVLADGVVRLAADPAEVEPLLPMFAGLPRETVVRELLRMRARLSADALAAHPANKTELLLGGELPPEPLLVLGDLWAGDVAALGAEPALSPEVEDLARAAGGIDALDAALRARVDSRDPRALDALPADVAAEVTRRFRAGAASRRAPRIVPKLGGRTLGLDLFE
;
A
#
# COMPACT_ATOMS: atom_id res chain seq x y z
N MET A 1 -28.10 28.01 6.81
CA MET A 1 -28.65 26.65 6.96
C MET A 1 -27.50 25.69 6.72
N SER A 2 -26.83 25.25 7.80
CA SER A 2 -25.73 24.29 7.73
C SER A 2 -26.29 22.88 7.58
N GLY A 3 -25.95 22.22 6.47
CA GLY A 3 -26.22 20.81 6.25
C GLY A 3 -25.21 19.95 7.01
N PHE A 4 -25.74 19.03 7.80
CA PHE A 4 -25.04 18.09 8.66
C PHE A 4 -24.34 17.00 7.81
N VAL A 5 -23.08 16.70 8.11
CA VAL A 5 -22.33 15.56 7.52
C VAL A 5 -22.95 14.26 8.04
N GLY A 6 -23.26 13.33 7.14
CA GLY A 6 -23.79 12.02 7.48
C GLY A 6 -22.82 11.22 8.33
N TYR A 7 -23.15 11.06 9.61
CA TYR A 7 -22.56 10.08 10.51
C TYR A 7 -23.16 8.71 10.14
N GLN A 8 -22.36 7.80 9.59
CA GLN A 8 -22.79 6.42 9.42
C GLN A 8 -22.93 5.76 10.80
N ASP A 9 -24.06 5.10 11.00
CA ASP A 9 -24.42 4.42 12.23
C ASP A 9 -23.46 3.25 12.51
N PRO A 10 -22.75 3.25 13.67
CA PRO A 10 -21.90 2.13 14.08
C PRO A 10 -22.69 0.85 14.40
N SER A 11 -24.03 0.85 14.29
CA SER A 11 -24.89 -0.32 14.46
C SER A 11 -25.06 -1.19 13.20
N SER A 12 -24.46 -0.80 12.06
CA SER A 12 -24.37 -1.70 10.91
C SER A 12 -23.44 -2.86 11.26
N SER A 13 -24.02 -4.03 11.51
CA SER A 13 -23.27 -5.25 11.81
C SER A 13 -22.15 -5.43 10.79
N PRO A 14 -20.90 -5.66 11.23
CA PRO A 14 -19.82 -5.94 10.30
C PRO A 14 -20.21 -7.12 9.41
N PRO A 15 -19.75 -7.15 8.14
CA PRO A 15 -19.96 -8.30 7.29
C PRO A 15 -19.52 -9.56 8.04
N ASP A 16 -20.42 -10.54 8.09
CA ASP A 16 -20.22 -11.83 8.73
C ASP A 16 -19.08 -12.55 7.98
N PHE A 17 -17.87 -12.42 8.51
CA PHE A 17 -16.67 -13.09 7.98
C PHE A 17 -16.87 -14.58 8.21
N ARG A 18 -17.37 -15.28 7.19
CA ARG A 18 -17.45 -16.74 7.17
C ARG A 18 -16.06 -17.30 7.48
N GLU A 19 -15.96 -18.11 8.54
CA GLU A 19 -14.76 -18.85 9.00
C GLU A 19 -14.23 -19.91 7.98
N GLY A 20 -14.47 -19.73 6.68
CA GLY A 20 -14.31 -20.77 5.66
C GLY A 20 -13.00 -20.79 4.87
N ASP A 21 -12.28 -19.67 4.75
CA ASP A 21 -11.07 -19.58 3.91
C ASP A 21 -9.83 -19.28 4.76
N GLY A 22 -9.43 -20.27 5.56
CA GLY A 22 -8.28 -20.22 6.44
C GLY A 22 -6.94 -20.30 5.70
N LEU A 23 -6.36 -19.15 5.35
CA LEU A 23 -4.90 -18.94 5.37
C LEU A 23 -4.52 -18.21 6.68
N PRO A 24 -3.36 -18.49 7.29
CA PRO A 24 -3.26 -18.60 8.73
C PRO A 24 -2.94 -17.24 9.35
N SER A 25 -3.97 -16.59 9.89
CA SER A 25 -3.80 -15.58 10.94
C SER A 25 -3.00 -16.11 12.14
N SER A 26 -2.87 -17.44 12.25
CA SER A 26 -2.04 -18.18 13.20
C SER A 26 -0.58 -18.42 12.75
N SER A 27 -0.14 -17.96 11.57
CA SER A 27 1.24 -18.22 11.13
C SER A 27 2.24 -17.34 11.90
N PRO A 28 3.38 -17.90 12.35
CA PRO A 28 4.42 -17.11 13.02
C PRO A 28 4.95 -15.95 12.16
N ALA A 29 4.95 -16.12 10.84
CA ALA A 29 5.35 -15.08 9.90
C ALA A 29 4.38 -13.90 9.92
N PHE A 30 3.06 -14.16 9.85
CA PHE A 30 2.04 -13.12 9.96
C PHE A 30 2.12 -12.40 11.29
N ALA A 31 2.21 -13.14 12.40
CA ALA A 31 2.30 -12.55 13.75
C ALA A 31 3.51 -11.60 13.88
N ARG A 32 4.67 -12.00 13.36
CA ARG A 32 5.88 -11.15 13.34
C ARG A 32 5.68 -9.89 12.50
N VAL A 33 5.17 -10.03 11.28
CA VAL A 33 4.90 -8.90 10.37
C VAL A 33 3.92 -7.92 11.02
N ALA A 34 2.83 -8.43 11.60
CA ALA A 34 1.83 -7.63 12.26
C ALA A 34 2.38 -6.90 13.50
N ALA A 35 3.21 -7.57 14.30
CA ALA A 35 3.85 -6.95 15.46
C ALA A 35 4.74 -5.76 15.09
N VAL A 36 5.55 -5.89 14.03
CA VAL A 36 6.42 -4.81 13.56
C VAL A 36 5.62 -3.66 12.97
N ILE A 37 4.68 -3.94 12.06
CA ILE A 37 3.82 -2.91 11.46
C ILE A 37 3.04 -2.17 12.55
N GLY A 38 2.47 -2.90 13.52
CA GLY A 38 1.75 -2.31 14.65
C GLY A 38 2.62 -1.44 15.55
N ALA A 39 3.85 -1.85 15.84
CA ALA A 39 4.78 -1.05 16.63
C ALA A 39 5.13 0.27 15.93
N VAL A 40 5.43 0.21 14.63
CA VAL A 40 5.73 1.40 13.82
C VAL A 40 4.52 2.32 13.71
N ALA A 41 3.34 1.76 13.49
CA ALA A 41 2.09 2.50 13.44
C ALA A 41 1.81 3.25 14.75
N ARG A 42 1.92 2.57 15.91
CA ARG A 42 1.75 3.21 17.23
C ARG A 42 2.75 4.33 17.46
N GLN A 43 4.03 4.09 17.19
CA GLN A 43 5.06 5.11 17.33
C GLN A 43 4.77 6.32 16.43
N ALA A 44 4.37 6.09 15.18
CA ALA A 44 4.04 7.15 14.24
C ALA A 44 2.86 8.02 14.68
N LEU A 45 1.85 7.42 15.33
CA LEU A 45 0.73 8.13 15.95
C LEU A 45 1.19 8.95 17.16
N THR A 46 1.94 8.33 18.07
CA THR A 46 2.49 8.98 19.27
C THR A 46 3.36 10.19 18.91
N ASP A 47 4.29 10.05 17.97
CA ASP A 47 5.21 11.11 17.55
C ASP A 47 4.49 12.32 16.95
N ARG A 48 3.27 12.13 16.44
CA ARG A 48 2.47 13.18 15.80
C ARG A 48 1.31 13.67 16.66
N GLY A 49 1.11 13.09 17.85
CA GLY A 49 -0.05 13.40 18.69
C GLY A 49 -1.39 13.02 18.03
N LEU A 50 -1.41 11.98 17.20
CA LEU A 50 -2.60 11.49 16.49
C LEU A 50 -3.20 10.28 17.21
N SER A 51 -4.49 10.04 17.01
CA SER A 51 -5.24 8.98 17.71
C SER A 51 -5.52 7.76 16.81
N ARG A 52 -5.54 7.95 15.49
CA ARG A 52 -6.02 6.92 14.55
C ARG A 52 -5.26 6.91 13.23
N ILE A 53 -5.34 5.79 12.53
CA ILE A 53 -4.93 5.64 11.14
C ILE A 53 -6.16 5.74 10.25
N VAL A 54 -6.02 6.48 9.16
CA VAL A 54 -6.96 6.46 8.05
C VAL A 54 -6.31 5.67 6.92
N LEU A 55 -6.79 4.45 6.70
CA LEU A 55 -6.32 3.58 5.62
C LEU A 55 -7.13 3.88 4.36
N LEU A 56 -6.44 4.26 3.29
CA LEU A 56 -7.06 4.38 1.96
C LEU A 56 -7.37 2.97 1.46
N ASP A 57 -8.65 2.74 1.18
CA ASP A 57 -9.18 1.43 0.87
C ASP A 57 -9.78 1.44 -0.53
N ASP A 58 -9.13 0.72 -1.43
CA ASP A 58 -9.56 0.51 -2.81
C ASP A 58 -10.46 -0.72 -2.96
N GLY A 59 -10.80 -1.40 -1.86
CA GLY A 59 -11.56 -2.64 -1.85
C GLY A 59 -10.74 -3.87 -2.26
N GLY A 60 -9.43 -3.74 -2.44
CA GLY A 60 -8.54 -4.82 -2.81
C GLY A 60 -8.08 -5.67 -1.63
N ALA A 61 -7.66 -6.92 -1.92
CA ALA A 61 -7.14 -7.85 -0.91
C ALA A 61 -5.94 -7.30 -0.11
N GLN A 62 -5.17 -6.38 -0.72
CA GLN A 62 -4.05 -5.72 -0.08
C GLN A 62 -4.48 -4.67 0.96
N ALA A 63 -5.55 -3.92 0.68
CA ALA A 63 -6.17 -3.03 1.67
C ALA A 63 -6.77 -3.84 2.83
N ASP A 64 -7.40 -4.98 2.54
CA ASP A 64 -7.89 -5.92 3.57
C ASP A 64 -6.76 -6.46 4.45
N LEU A 65 -5.63 -6.87 3.84
CA LEU A 65 -4.46 -7.33 4.59
C LEU A 65 -3.92 -6.23 5.52
N ALA A 66 -3.76 -5.01 5.00
CA ALA A 66 -3.30 -3.87 5.78
C ALA A 66 -4.27 -3.55 6.93
N ALA A 67 -5.58 -3.55 6.67
CA ALA A 67 -6.62 -3.34 7.68
C ALA A 67 -6.57 -4.42 8.77
N ARG A 68 -6.44 -5.70 8.39
CA ARG A 68 -6.36 -6.82 9.34
C ARG A 68 -5.12 -6.73 10.22
N ILE A 69 -3.96 -6.40 9.64
CA ILE A 69 -2.72 -6.21 10.38
C ILE A 69 -2.87 -5.06 11.39
N LEU A 70 -3.35 -3.89 10.94
CA LEU A 70 -3.47 -2.70 11.78
C LEU A 70 -4.57 -2.85 12.84
N GLY A 71 -5.71 -3.44 12.50
CA GLY A 71 -6.82 -3.68 13.43
C GLY A 71 -6.44 -4.63 14.55
N GLY A 72 -5.63 -5.66 14.26
CA GLY A 72 -5.13 -6.59 15.27
C GLY A 72 -4.21 -5.95 16.33
N VAL A 73 -3.70 -4.75 16.09
CA VAL A 73 -2.70 -4.06 16.95
C VAL A 73 -3.14 -2.68 17.45
N LEU A 74 -4.13 -2.06 16.81
CA LEU A 74 -4.67 -0.75 17.16
C LEU A 74 -6.14 -0.78 17.61
N ALA A 75 -6.79 -1.96 17.64
CA ALA A 75 -8.22 -2.10 17.93
C ALA A 75 -9.05 -1.13 17.06
N ASP A 76 -9.79 -0.20 17.67
CA ASP A 76 -10.65 0.78 16.99
C ASP A 76 -9.88 1.97 16.37
N GLY A 77 -8.54 1.97 16.45
CA GLY A 77 -7.68 3.03 15.93
C GLY A 77 -7.49 3.04 14.42
N VAL A 78 -8.28 2.29 13.65
CA VAL A 78 -8.16 2.21 12.17
C VAL A 78 -9.50 2.51 11.52
N VAL A 79 -9.52 3.56 10.69
CA VAL A 79 -10.66 3.93 9.86
C VAL A 79 -10.33 3.59 8.42
N ARG A 80 -11.15 2.74 7.79
CA ARG A 80 -11.07 2.46 6.35
C ARG A 80 -11.83 3.53 5.59
N LEU A 81 -11.16 4.20 4.66
CA LEU A 81 -11.80 5.12 3.73
C LEU A 81 -12.00 4.43 2.39
N ALA A 82 -13.18 3.86 2.21
CA ALA A 82 -13.67 3.38 0.93
C ALA A 82 -14.47 4.47 0.21
N ALA A 83 -14.45 4.41 -1.11
CA ALA A 83 -15.22 5.34 -1.94
C ALA A 83 -16.66 4.84 -2.08
N ASP A 84 -17.62 5.71 -1.77
CA ASP A 84 -19.03 5.45 -2.03
C ASP A 84 -19.34 5.86 -3.48
N PRO A 85 -19.81 4.94 -4.35
CA PRO A 85 -20.24 5.30 -5.71
C PRO A 85 -21.22 6.47 -5.72
N ALA A 86 -22.15 6.56 -4.74
CA ALA A 86 -23.12 7.65 -4.67
C ALA A 86 -22.45 9.03 -4.40
N GLU A 87 -21.27 9.05 -3.77
CA GLU A 87 -20.47 10.26 -3.59
C GLU A 87 -19.61 10.58 -4.83
N VAL A 88 -19.14 9.55 -5.53
CA VAL A 88 -18.18 9.68 -6.65
C VAL A 88 -18.89 10.04 -7.96
N GLU A 89 -19.99 9.37 -8.31
CA GLU A 89 -20.67 9.55 -9.61
C GLU A 89 -21.00 11.02 -9.93
N PRO A 90 -21.54 11.82 -8.98
CA PRO A 90 -21.88 13.22 -9.27
C PRO A 90 -20.65 14.10 -9.55
N LEU A 91 -19.46 13.68 -9.11
CA LEU A 91 -18.22 14.43 -9.23
C LEU A 91 -17.46 14.11 -10.52
N LEU A 92 -17.65 12.93 -11.13
CA LEU A 92 -16.93 12.52 -12.34
C LEU A 92 -17.00 13.55 -13.49
N PRO A 93 -18.15 14.20 -13.78
CA PRO A 93 -18.21 15.22 -14.83
C PRO A 93 -17.30 16.43 -14.58
N MET A 94 -16.98 16.75 -13.32
CA MET A 94 -16.10 17.87 -12.96
C MET A 94 -14.62 17.59 -13.23
N PHE A 95 -14.26 16.30 -13.39
CA PHE A 95 -12.90 15.83 -13.64
C PHE A 95 -12.76 15.23 -15.05
N ALA A 96 -13.42 15.86 -16.03
CA ALA A 96 -13.41 15.41 -17.42
C ALA A 96 -11.97 15.19 -17.93
N GLY A 97 -11.71 13.99 -18.44
CA GLY A 97 -10.39 13.59 -18.96
C GLY A 97 -9.51 12.82 -17.98
N LEU A 98 -9.93 12.65 -16.72
CA LEU A 98 -9.24 11.76 -15.77
C LEU A 98 -9.94 10.39 -15.70
N PRO A 99 -9.17 9.29 -15.55
CA PRO A 99 -9.73 7.98 -15.23
C PRO A 99 -10.50 8.01 -13.91
N ARG A 100 -11.60 7.24 -13.82
CA ARG A 100 -12.45 7.15 -12.63
C ARG A 100 -11.63 6.80 -11.38
N GLU A 101 -10.70 5.87 -11.51
CA GLU A 101 -9.84 5.35 -10.44
C GLU A 101 -8.96 6.46 -9.87
N THR A 102 -8.49 7.37 -10.73
CA THR A 102 -7.72 8.55 -10.30
C THR A 102 -8.60 9.53 -9.53
N VAL A 103 -9.82 9.79 -9.98
CA VAL A 103 -10.77 10.66 -9.26
C VAL A 103 -11.11 10.08 -7.89
N VAL A 104 -11.45 8.79 -7.84
CA VAL A 104 -11.71 8.05 -6.59
C VAL A 104 -10.54 8.20 -5.61
N ARG A 105 -9.33 7.91 -6.07
CA ARG A 105 -8.11 7.99 -5.24
C ARG A 105 -7.85 9.40 -4.71
N GLU A 106 -8.03 10.44 -5.52
CA GLU A 106 -7.87 11.83 -5.07
C GLU A 106 -8.95 12.25 -4.06
N LEU A 107 -10.19 11.77 -4.21
CA LEU A 107 -11.25 12.02 -3.22
C LEU A 107 -10.94 11.35 -1.88
N LEU A 108 -10.48 10.10 -1.90
CA LEU A 108 -10.03 9.40 -0.68
C LEU A 108 -8.88 10.13 -0.01
N ARG A 109 -7.90 10.61 -0.79
CA ARG A 109 -6.79 11.45 -0.31
C ARG A 109 -7.28 12.73 0.35
N MET A 110 -8.21 13.43 -0.29
CA MET A 110 -8.80 14.64 0.26
C MET A 110 -9.50 14.36 1.60
N ARG A 111 -10.33 13.31 1.68
CA ARG A 111 -11.01 12.90 2.92
C ARG A 111 -10.01 12.54 4.03
N ALA A 112 -8.94 11.83 3.68
CA ALA A 112 -7.88 11.50 4.63
C ALA A 112 -7.18 12.75 5.18
N ARG A 113 -6.89 13.74 4.33
CA ARG A 113 -6.28 15.03 4.76
C ARG A 113 -7.18 15.87 5.65
N LEU A 114 -8.50 15.75 5.50
CA LEU A 114 -9.48 16.46 6.34
C LEU A 114 -9.66 15.81 7.72
N SER A 115 -9.08 14.62 7.96
CA SER A 115 -9.17 13.92 9.24
C SER A 115 -8.09 14.45 10.20
N ALA A 116 -8.45 15.48 10.98
CA ALA A 116 -7.51 16.28 11.79
C ALA A 116 -6.71 15.49 12.85
N ASP A 117 -7.20 14.33 13.29
CA ASP A 117 -6.61 13.46 14.32
C ASP A 117 -6.10 12.13 13.75
N ALA A 118 -5.95 12.03 12.43
CA ALA A 118 -5.59 10.80 11.74
C ALA A 118 -4.26 10.85 10.96
N LEU A 119 -3.56 9.72 10.95
CA LEU A 119 -2.44 9.47 10.04
C LEU A 119 -2.94 8.74 8.80
N ALA A 120 -2.88 9.40 7.65
CA ALA A 120 -3.23 8.74 6.38
C ALA A 120 -2.22 7.63 6.02
N ALA A 121 -2.73 6.51 5.55
CA ALA A 121 -1.93 5.33 5.23
C ALA A 121 -2.35 4.73 3.88
N HIS A 122 -1.36 4.24 3.12
CA HIS A 122 -1.57 3.56 1.85
C HIS A 122 -1.15 2.08 1.97
N PRO A 123 -1.93 1.13 1.42
CA PRO A 123 -1.64 -0.30 1.51
C PRO A 123 -0.61 -0.78 0.48
N ALA A 124 0.09 0.09 -0.26
CA ALA A 124 0.91 -0.34 -1.39
C ALA A 124 2.11 -1.19 -0.95
N ASN A 125 2.36 -2.28 -1.69
CA ASN A 125 3.52 -3.17 -1.51
C ASN A 125 4.78 -2.60 -2.16
N LYS A 126 5.95 -3.11 -1.77
CA LYS A 126 7.28 -2.65 -2.22
C LYS A 126 7.47 -2.74 -3.74
N THR A 127 6.94 -3.79 -4.37
CA THR A 127 7.03 -4.00 -5.83
C THR A 127 6.29 -2.89 -6.57
N GLU A 128 5.05 -2.62 -6.18
CA GLU A 128 4.23 -1.52 -6.72
C GLU A 128 4.85 -0.16 -6.44
N LEU A 129 5.34 0.09 -5.22
CA LEU A 129 5.99 1.37 -4.87
C LEU A 129 7.27 1.64 -5.68
N LEU A 130 7.97 0.59 -6.11
CA LEU A 130 9.19 0.72 -6.91
C LEU A 130 8.88 0.97 -8.38
N LEU A 131 7.89 0.27 -8.91
CA LEU A 131 7.63 0.18 -10.35
C LEU A 131 6.39 0.96 -10.82
N GLY A 132 5.41 1.21 -9.97
CA GLY A 132 4.16 1.92 -10.28
C GLY A 132 4.32 3.41 -10.59
N GLY A 133 5.53 3.96 -10.45
CA GLY A 133 5.85 5.33 -10.84
C GLY A 133 6.02 6.26 -9.65
N GLU A 134 5.09 7.19 -9.45
CA GLU A 134 5.13 8.11 -8.32
C GLU A 134 4.69 7.43 -7.03
N LEU A 135 5.46 7.64 -5.95
CA LEU A 135 5.05 7.14 -4.65
C LEU A 135 3.74 7.78 -4.20
N PRO A 136 2.87 7.00 -3.53
CA PRO A 136 1.70 7.57 -2.88
C PRO A 136 2.10 8.68 -1.87
N PRO A 137 1.34 9.79 -1.81
CA PRO A 137 1.64 10.92 -0.93
C PRO A 137 1.39 10.62 0.55
N GLU A 138 0.68 9.54 0.87
CA GLU A 138 0.31 9.19 2.23
C GLU A 138 1.56 8.92 3.09
N PRO A 139 1.62 9.48 4.31
CA PRO A 139 2.82 9.42 5.14
C PRO A 139 3.19 8.02 5.62
N LEU A 140 2.23 7.10 5.76
CA LEU A 140 2.47 5.71 6.18
C LEU A 140 2.22 4.74 5.02
N LEU A 141 3.23 3.98 4.63
CA LEU A 141 3.13 2.91 3.63
C LEU A 141 3.13 1.57 4.36
N VAL A 142 1.94 1.07 4.70
CA VAL A 142 1.74 -0.01 5.67
C VAL A 142 2.48 -1.29 5.28
N LEU A 143 2.39 -1.65 4.00
CA LEU A 143 3.00 -2.84 3.42
C LEU A 143 4.26 -2.50 2.61
N GLY A 144 4.80 -1.30 2.79
CA GLY A 144 5.81 -0.75 1.88
C GLY A 144 7.16 -1.47 1.89
N ASP A 145 7.42 -2.35 2.87
CA ASP A 145 8.63 -3.20 2.86
C ASP A 145 8.33 -4.69 2.59
N LEU A 146 7.11 -5.02 2.18
CA LEU A 146 6.72 -6.35 1.71
C LEU A 146 6.74 -6.37 0.18
N TRP A 147 7.40 -7.37 -0.39
CA TRP A 147 7.32 -7.61 -1.82
C TRP A 147 5.95 -8.21 -2.20
N ALA A 148 5.55 -8.14 -3.46
CA ALA A 148 4.29 -8.72 -3.92
C ALA A 148 4.16 -10.21 -3.59
N GLY A 149 5.24 -10.99 -3.75
CA GLY A 149 5.29 -12.38 -3.33
C GLY A 149 5.17 -12.59 -1.81
N ASP A 150 5.63 -11.64 -0.98
CA ASP A 150 5.40 -11.71 0.47
C ASP A 150 3.94 -11.45 0.83
N VAL A 151 3.27 -10.52 0.12
CA VAL A 151 1.84 -10.26 0.27
C VAL A 151 1.03 -11.51 -0.08
N ALA A 152 1.37 -12.17 -1.20
CA ALA A 152 0.79 -13.45 -1.58
C ALA A 152 1.01 -14.53 -0.51
N ALA A 153 2.21 -14.64 0.04
CA ALA A 153 2.53 -15.60 1.10
C ALA A 153 1.77 -15.32 2.43
N LEU A 154 1.32 -14.09 2.64
CA LEU A 154 0.46 -13.70 3.77
C LEU A 154 -1.05 -13.91 3.48
N GLY A 155 -1.37 -14.52 2.35
CA GLY A 155 -2.73 -14.90 1.97
C GLY A 155 -3.57 -13.76 1.40
N ALA A 156 -2.94 -12.78 0.75
CA ALA A 156 -3.65 -11.72 0.02
C ALA A 156 -3.14 -11.64 -1.41
N GLU A 157 -4.03 -11.40 -2.37
CA GLU A 157 -3.63 -11.12 -3.74
C GLU A 157 -2.89 -9.77 -3.79
N PRO A 158 -1.66 -9.73 -4.33
CA PRO A 158 -0.91 -8.48 -4.43
C PRO A 158 -1.59 -7.54 -5.43
N ALA A 159 -1.89 -6.31 -4.99
CA ALA A 159 -2.41 -5.29 -5.88
C ALA A 159 -1.25 -4.63 -6.64
N LEU A 160 -1.27 -4.77 -7.97
CA LEU A 160 -0.27 -4.21 -8.90
C LEU A 160 -0.98 -3.37 -9.96
N SER A 161 -0.35 -2.31 -10.45
CA SER A 161 -0.87 -1.61 -11.62
C SER A 161 -0.79 -2.53 -12.86
N PRO A 162 -1.69 -2.38 -13.86
CA PRO A 162 -1.66 -3.21 -15.08
C PRO A 162 -0.28 -3.24 -15.74
N GLU A 163 0.44 -2.12 -15.73
CA GLU A 163 1.77 -2.04 -16.30
C GLU A 163 2.83 -2.80 -15.48
N VAL A 164 2.65 -2.92 -14.16
CA VAL A 164 3.53 -3.72 -13.30
C VAL A 164 3.20 -5.20 -13.45
N GLU A 165 1.92 -5.56 -13.62
CA GLU A 165 1.50 -6.94 -13.95
C GLU A 165 2.06 -7.40 -15.29
N ASP A 166 1.97 -6.57 -16.32
CA ASP A 166 2.54 -6.85 -17.64
C ASP A 166 4.04 -7.04 -17.57
N LEU A 167 4.73 -6.21 -16.78
CA LEU A 167 6.17 -6.32 -16.56
C LEU A 167 6.54 -7.60 -15.80
N ALA A 168 5.75 -7.97 -14.77
CA ALA A 168 5.92 -9.24 -14.05
C ALA A 168 5.70 -10.44 -14.96
N ARG A 169 4.68 -10.40 -15.83
CA ARG A 169 4.43 -11.47 -16.82
C ARG A 169 5.60 -11.60 -17.79
N ALA A 170 6.10 -10.48 -18.32
CA ALA A 170 7.26 -10.46 -19.21
C ALA A 170 8.55 -10.95 -18.52
N ALA A 171 8.70 -10.70 -17.22
CA ALA A 171 9.81 -11.19 -16.41
C ALA A 171 9.79 -12.71 -16.15
N GLY A 172 8.70 -13.41 -16.50
CA GLY A 172 8.51 -14.84 -16.18
C GLY A 172 7.69 -15.08 -14.91
N GLY A 173 6.98 -14.08 -14.42
CA GLY A 173 6.13 -14.13 -13.22
C GLY A 173 6.60 -13.18 -12.12
N ILE A 174 5.72 -12.98 -11.12
CA ILE A 174 6.00 -12.07 -10.00
C ILE A 174 7.21 -12.52 -9.17
N ASP A 175 7.40 -13.83 -8.99
CA ASP A 175 8.53 -14.37 -8.22
C ASP A 175 9.88 -14.06 -8.88
N ALA A 176 9.96 -14.16 -10.21
CA ALA A 176 11.17 -13.85 -10.97
C ALA A 176 11.49 -12.34 -10.90
N LEU A 177 10.45 -11.51 -11.06
CA LEU A 177 10.58 -10.05 -10.92
C LEU A 177 11.03 -9.67 -9.50
N ASP A 178 10.33 -10.16 -8.47
CA ASP A 178 10.66 -9.87 -7.06
C ASP A 178 12.07 -10.36 -6.70
N ALA A 179 12.51 -11.53 -7.18
CA ALA A 179 13.86 -12.02 -6.95
C ALA A 179 14.93 -11.07 -7.53
N ALA A 180 14.75 -10.60 -8.76
CA ALA A 180 15.66 -9.64 -9.39
C ALA A 180 15.63 -8.28 -8.65
N LEU A 181 14.45 -7.79 -8.26
CA LEU A 181 14.31 -6.54 -7.50
C LEU A 181 14.95 -6.65 -6.12
N ARG A 182 14.77 -7.76 -5.40
CA ARG A 182 15.43 -8.06 -4.11
C ARG A 182 16.94 -8.05 -4.27
N ALA A 183 17.49 -8.74 -5.26
CA ALA A 183 18.93 -8.76 -5.52
C ALA A 183 19.44 -7.34 -5.83
N ARG A 184 18.70 -6.56 -6.63
CA ARG A 184 19.09 -5.20 -7.00
C ARG A 184 19.03 -4.22 -5.83
N VAL A 185 17.97 -4.26 -5.04
CA VAL A 185 17.66 -3.28 -3.98
C VAL A 185 18.24 -3.71 -2.64
N ASP A 186 17.94 -4.92 -2.21
CA ASP A 186 18.32 -5.41 -0.88
C ASP A 186 19.77 -5.92 -0.87
N SER A 187 20.27 -6.50 -1.97
CA SER A 187 21.67 -6.97 -2.06
C SER A 187 22.62 -5.98 -2.76
N ARG A 188 22.09 -4.93 -3.42
CA ARG A 188 22.87 -3.95 -4.21
C ARG A 188 23.70 -4.58 -5.34
N ASP A 189 23.32 -5.76 -5.83
CA ASP A 189 23.99 -6.36 -6.97
C ASP A 189 23.69 -5.53 -8.24
N PRO A 190 24.70 -4.89 -8.86
CA PRO A 190 24.48 -4.08 -10.06
C PRO A 190 24.05 -4.91 -11.27
N ARG A 191 24.29 -6.23 -11.25
CA ARG A 191 23.96 -7.19 -12.32
C ARG A 191 22.67 -7.96 -12.06
N ALA A 192 21.98 -7.69 -10.96
CA ALA A 192 20.75 -8.40 -10.59
C ALA A 192 19.68 -8.39 -11.69
N LEU A 193 19.61 -7.32 -12.48
CA LEU A 193 18.64 -7.20 -13.56
C LEU A 193 19.06 -7.96 -14.83
N ASP A 194 20.31 -8.42 -14.94
CA ASP A 194 20.79 -9.22 -16.08
C ASP A 194 20.12 -10.62 -16.13
N ALA A 195 19.50 -11.04 -15.01
CA ALA A 195 18.69 -12.26 -14.95
C ALA A 195 17.31 -12.11 -15.62
N LEU A 196 16.89 -10.88 -15.95
CA LEU A 196 15.63 -10.59 -16.61
C LEU A 196 15.83 -10.48 -18.13
N PRO A 197 14.77 -10.65 -18.94
CA PRO A 197 14.79 -10.26 -20.35
C PRO A 197 15.26 -8.81 -20.51
N ALA A 198 16.02 -8.52 -21.58
CA ALA A 198 16.73 -7.25 -21.71
C ALA A 198 15.79 -6.02 -21.77
N ASP A 199 14.63 -6.18 -22.40
CA ASP A 199 13.56 -5.17 -22.45
C ASP A 199 12.92 -4.93 -21.07
N VAL A 200 12.67 -6.01 -20.31
CA VAL A 200 12.18 -5.95 -18.93
C VAL A 200 13.20 -5.25 -18.02
N ALA A 201 14.48 -5.60 -18.10
CA ALA A 201 15.55 -4.98 -17.33
C ALA A 201 15.69 -3.47 -17.62
N ALA A 202 15.57 -3.09 -18.90
CA ALA A 202 15.58 -1.70 -19.33
C ALA A 202 14.37 -0.93 -18.76
N GLU A 203 13.19 -1.54 -18.80
CA GLU A 203 11.95 -0.94 -18.28
C GLU A 203 11.96 -0.78 -16.75
N VAL A 204 12.43 -1.79 -16.01
CA VAL A 204 12.65 -1.69 -14.56
C VAL A 204 13.59 -0.53 -14.25
N THR A 205 14.72 -0.43 -14.98
CA THR A 205 15.68 0.65 -14.82
C THR A 205 15.06 2.02 -15.11
N ARG A 206 14.21 2.13 -16.14
CA ARG A 206 13.49 3.37 -16.48
C ARG A 206 12.56 3.78 -15.35
N ARG A 207 11.77 2.86 -14.80
CA ARG A 207 10.85 3.12 -13.67
C ARG A 207 11.57 3.49 -12.38
N PHE A 208 12.73 2.88 -12.12
CA PHE A 208 13.60 3.26 -11.01
C PHE A 208 14.08 4.71 -11.12
N ARG A 209 14.37 5.18 -12.33
CA ARG A 209 14.74 6.59 -12.55
C ARG A 209 13.53 7.51 -12.44
N ALA A 210 12.39 7.14 -13.01
CA ALA A 210 11.17 7.94 -13.02
C ALA A 210 10.68 8.25 -11.58
N GLY A 211 10.65 7.25 -10.70
CA GLY A 211 10.24 7.44 -9.30
C GLY A 211 11.35 7.94 -8.35
N ALA A 212 12.57 8.24 -8.85
CA ALA A 212 13.68 8.59 -7.98
C ALA A 212 13.42 9.86 -7.16
N ALA A 213 12.77 10.86 -7.77
CA ALA A 213 12.45 12.12 -7.10
C ALA A 213 11.40 11.92 -5.98
N SER A 214 10.33 11.17 -6.25
CA SER A 214 9.26 10.92 -5.26
C SER A 214 9.76 10.14 -4.04
N ARG A 215 10.73 9.23 -4.24
CA ARG A 215 11.39 8.45 -3.19
C ARG A 215 12.27 9.26 -2.24
N ARG A 216 12.61 10.51 -2.56
CA ARG A 216 13.36 11.41 -1.65
C ARG A 216 12.49 12.04 -0.59
N ALA A 217 11.17 12.04 -0.77
CA ALA A 217 10.25 12.55 0.24
C ALA A 217 10.10 11.52 1.36
N PRO A 218 10.37 11.87 2.62
CA PRO A 218 10.33 10.89 3.71
C PRO A 218 8.92 10.33 3.89
N ARG A 219 8.84 9.00 4.05
CA ARG A 219 7.64 8.22 4.38
C ARG A 219 7.98 7.28 5.51
N ILE A 220 6.97 6.93 6.30
CA ILE A 220 7.08 5.90 7.31
C ILE A 220 6.82 4.58 6.61
N VAL A 221 7.81 3.71 6.64
CA VAL A 221 7.73 2.35 6.10
C VAL A 221 8.13 1.40 7.21
N PRO A 222 7.25 0.48 7.65
CA PRO A 222 7.62 -0.53 8.63
C PRO A 222 8.71 -1.44 8.07
N LYS A 223 9.86 -1.49 8.74
CA LYS A 223 11.01 -2.27 8.28
C LYS A 223 10.84 -3.75 8.61
N LEU A 224 10.76 -4.61 7.59
CA LEU A 224 10.60 -6.05 7.72
C LEU A 224 11.79 -6.84 7.14
N GLY A 225 12.40 -6.32 6.08
CA GLY A 225 13.61 -6.89 5.46
C GLY A 225 14.91 -6.19 5.87
N GLY A 226 16.02 -6.54 5.21
CA GLY A 226 17.34 -5.96 5.50
C GLY A 226 17.53 -4.49 5.08
N ARG A 227 16.81 -3.98 4.06
CA ARG A 227 16.98 -2.61 3.53
C ARG A 227 15.68 -1.90 3.11
N THR A 228 15.54 -0.61 3.42
CA THR A 228 14.27 0.16 3.31
C THR A 228 14.17 0.92 1.99
N LEU A 229 12.96 1.03 1.44
CA LEU A 229 12.64 2.07 0.48
C LEU A 229 12.93 3.47 1.06
N GLY A 230 13.63 4.32 0.31
CA GLY A 230 13.69 5.76 0.58
C GLY A 230 14.91 6.29 1.34
N LEU A 231 15.83 5.44 1.83
CA LEU A 231 17.09 5.90 2.44
C LEU A 231 18.36 5.44 1.70
N ASP A 232 18.27 4.39 0.87
CA ASP A 232 19.44 3.66 0.37
C ASP A 232 19.43 3.38 -1.15
N LEU A 233 18.49 3.96 -1.90
CA LEU A 233 18.38 3.72 -3.34
C LEU A 233 19.30 4.68 -4.11
N PHE A 234 20.52 4.18 -4.36
CA PHE A 234 21.49 4.69 -5.36
C PHE A 234 22.37 5.87 -4.95
N GLU A 235 23.04 5.74 -3.81
CA GLU A 235 24.40 6.29 -3.60
C GLU A 235 25.36 5.16 -3.20
#